data_AF-A0AAJ5UV75-F1
#
_entry.id   AF-A0AAJ5UV75-F1
#
_cell.length_a   1.000
_cell.length_b   1.000
_cell.length_c   1.000
_cell.angle_alpha   90.00
_cell.angle_beta   90.00
_cell.angle_gamma   90.00
#
_symmetry.space_group_name_H-M   'P 1'
#
loop_
_entity.id
_entity.type
_entity.pdbx_description
1 polymer ?
#
loop_
_entity_poly.entity_id
_entity_poly.type
_entity_poly.pdbx_seq_one_letter_code
_entity_poly.pdbx_strand_id
1 'polypeptide(L)'
;MFINFIIGIISVVLLVETYVIYSLIKLIKNFLTEIHSIKGIQFGTIAQGDSAPLFRAENQNKSRIVLKDILKNNEVTLLFLSNSCSQCQDVLKNSNEIFNDSTRYTIIIMQDQLKEDMFLNNEKISLIVAPDLFKNYKVTKTPYLYFVDKNGLVNFSTEISNPKHLKKLLLLEDAS
;
A
#
# COMPACT_ATOMS: atom_id res chain seq x y z
N MET A 1 47.11 42.38 8.32
CA MET A 1 46.84 41.66 9.59
C MET A 1 45.34 41.54 9.88
N PHE A 2 44.58 42.65 9.86
CA PHE A 2 43.12 42.66 10.09
C PHE A 2 42.32 41.76 9.13
N ILE A 3 42.65 41.75 7.84
CA ILE A 3 41.96 40.93 6.83
C ILE A 3 42.09 39.43 7.12
N ASN A 4 43.28 38.96 7.53
CA ASN A 4 43.51 37.56 7.87
C ASN A 4 42.73 37.14 9.13
N PHE A 5 42.53 38.07 10.07
CA PHE A 5 41.74 37.83 11.26
C PHE A 5 40.24 37.72 10.92
N ILE A 6 39.74 38.58 10.05
CA ILE A 6 38.36 38.53 9.54
C ILE A 6 38.10 37.22 8.78
N ILE A 7 39.04 36.81 7.91
CA ILE A 7 38.94 35.54 7.18
C ILE A 7 38.88 34.35 8.16
N GLY A 8 39.72 34.36 9.21
CA GLY A 8 39.70 33.33 10.24
C GLY A 8 38.35 33.22 10.95
N ILE A 9 37.73 34.35 11.31
CA ILE A 9 36.40 34.37 11.94
C ILE A 9 35.35 33.81 10.98
N ILE A 10 35.33 34.24 9.72
CA ILE A 10 34.36 33.78 8.72
C ILE A 10 34.50 32.25 8.50
N SER A 11 35.72 31.73 8.44
CA SER A 11 35.95 30.29 8.30
C SER A 11 35.41 29.49 9.50
N VAL A 12 35.55 30.01 10.72
CA VAL A 12 34.98 29.35 11.92
C VAL A 12 33.46 29.35 11.86
N VAL A 13 32.83 30.46 11.47
CA VAL A 13 31.37 30.54 11.32
C VAL A 13 30.86 29.52 10.29
N LEU A 14 31.49 29.43 9.12
CA LEU A 14 31.12 28.46 8.07
C LEU A 14 31.24 27.00 8.53
N LEU A 15 32.24 26.68 9.35
CA LEU A 15 32.39 25.34 9.92
C LEU A 15 31.26 25.02 10.90
N VAL A 16 30.87 25.99 11.73
CA VAL A 16 29.74 25.84 12.67
C VAL A 16 28.43 25.67 11.91
N GLU A 17 28.18 26.48 10.88
CA GLU A 17 26.98 26.37 10.04
C GLU A 17 26.87 24.99 9.37
N THR A 18 27.98 24.49 8.81
CA THR A 18 28.04 23.16 8.20
C THR A 18 27.72 22.06 9.22
N TYR A 19 28.24 22.19 10.44
CA TYR A 19 27.97 21.24 11.52
C TYR A 19 26.49 21.24 11.94
N VAL A 20 25.87 22.41 12.05
CA VAL A 20 24.45 22.54 12.37
C VAL A 20 23.58 21.91 11.28
N ILE A 21 23.86 22.19 10.01
CA ILE A 21 23.13 21.61 8.87
C ILE A 21 23.25 20.07 8.89
N TYR A 22 24.45 19.54 9.12
CA TYR A 22 24.67 18.10 9.23
C TYR A 22 23.86 17.47 10.37
N SER A 23 23.80 18.13 11.53
CA SER A 23 23.02 17.68 12.68
C SER A 23 21.53 17.66 12.38
N LEU A 24 21.00 18.69 11.71
CA LEU A 24 19.60 18.75 11.27
C LEU A 24 19.26 17.62 10.29
N ILE A 25 20.13 17.35 9.31
CA ILE A 25 19.95 16.22 8.38
C ILE A 25 19.91 14.89 9.14
N LYS A 26 20.78 14.70 10.14
CA LYS A 26 20.80 13.49 10.96
C LYS A 26 19.52 13.33 11.79
N LEU A 27 19.01 14.42 12.36
CA LEU A 27 17.73 14.42 13.08
C LEU A 27 16.58 14.05 12.14
N ILE A 28 16.49 14.69 10.97
CA ILE A 28 15.47 14.39 9.96
C ILE A 28 15.55 12.91 9.54
N LYS A 29 16.74 12.35 9.33
CA LYS A 29 16.90 10.92 9.00
C LYS A 29 16.39 10.00 10.09
N ASN A 30 16.66 10.29 11.35
CA ASN A 30 16.15 9.50 12.47
C ASN A 30 14.62 9.59 12.57
N PHE A 31 14.06 10.80 12.44
CA PHE A 31 12.59 10.98 12.42
C PHE A 31 11.92 10.28 11.25
N LEU A 32 12.49 10.34 10.04
CA LEU A 32 11.96 9.64 8.88
C LEU A 32 12.00 8.12 9.06
N THR A 33 13.04 7.60 9.72
CA THR A 33 13.18 6.16 9.97
C THR A 33 12.15 5.67 11.00
N GLU A 34 11.84 6.47 12.03
CA GLU A 34 10.79 6.15 13.00
C GLU A 34 9.38 6.27 12.41
N ILE A 35 9.11 7.29 11.59
CA ILE A 35 7.80 7.43 10.91
C ILE A 35 7.54 6.27 9.94
N HIS A 36 8.58 5.71 9.31
CA HIS A 36 8.44 4.53 8.46
C HIS A 36 8.18 3.22 9.24
N SER A 37 8.42 3.23 10.55
CA SER A 37 8.29 2.08 11.46
C SER A 37 6.98 2.10 12.27
N ILE A 38 6.39 3.29 12.47
CA ILE A 38 5.12 3.46 13.18
C ILE A 38 3.98 3.51 12.15
N LYS A 39 3.30 2.37 12.00
CA LYS A 39 1.98 2.15 11.39
C LYS A 39 1.23 3.44 10.96
N GLY A 40 0.97 3.56 9.66
CA GLY A 40 -0.39 3.91 9.20
C GLY A 40 -0.69 5.34 8.74
N ILE A 41 0.27 6.25 8.58
CA ILE A 41 -0.03 7.57 7.98
C ILE A 41 0.63 7.66 6.60
N GLN A 42 -0.06 7.11 5.60
CA GLN A 42 0.28 7.35 4.20
C GLN A 42 -0.54 8.53 3.68
N PHE A 43 0.15 9.60 3.33
CA PHE A 43 -0.45 10.80 2.76
C PHE A 43 -1.08 10.48 1.40
N GLY A 44 -2.40 10.54 1.34
CA GLY A 44 -3.16 10.48 0.09
C GLY A 44 -4.13 9.31 0.00
N THR A 45 -4.02 8.27 0.83
CA THR A 45 -4.90 7.08 0.80
C THR A 45 -6.02 7.16 1.84
N ILE A 46 -6.97 6.22 1.80
CA ILE A 46 -8.01 6.13 2.85
C ILE A 46 -7.34 5.75 4.18
N ALA A 47 -7.67 6.45 5.25
CA ALA A 47 -7.03 6.25 6.55
C ALA A 47 -7.61 5.00 7.25
N GLN A 48 -6.82 4.44 8.17
CA GLN A 48 -7.30 3.39 9.06
C GLN A 48 -8.48 3.92 9.89
N GLY A 49 -9.56 3.14 9.98
CA GLY A 49 -10.81 3.50 10.66
C GLY A 49 -11.84 4.21 9.78
N ASP A 50 -11.47 4.67 8.58
CA ASP A 50 -12.43 5.23 7.63
C ASP A 50 -13.27 4.13 6.97
N SER A 51 -14.46 4.48 6.51
CA SER A 51 -15.29 3.57 5.72
C SER A 51 -14.73 3.38 4.31
N ALA A 52 -14.58 2.13 3.89
CA ALA A 52 -14.16 1.77 2.54
C ALA A 52 -15.24 2.18 1.51
N PRO A 53 -14.89 2.91 0.43
CA PRO A 53 -15.83 3.27 -0.62
C PRO A 53 -16.50 2.04 -1.24
N LEU A 54 -17.82 1.99 -1.13
CA LEU A 54 -18.60 0.90 -1.72
C LEU A 54 -18.54 0.98 -3.24
N PHE A 55 -18.41 -0.19 -3.88
CA PHE A 55 -18.41 -0.28 -5.33
C PHE A 55 -19.22 -1.48 -5.84
N ARG A 56 -19.51 -1.41 -7.14
CA ARG A 56 -20.12 -2.47 -7.93
C ARG A 56 -19.28 -2.63 -9.19
N ALA A 57 -18.79 -3.83 -9.45
CA ALA A 57 -17.94 -4.13 -10.60
C ALA A 57 -18.29 -5.49 -11.16
N GLU A 58 -17.84 -5.76 -12.39
CA GLU A 58 -17.89 -7.10 -12.98
C GLU A 58 -16.53 -7.76 -12.82
N ASN A 59 -16.54 -9.05 -12.51
CA ASN A 59 -15.32 -9.84 -12.41
C ASN A 59 -14.92 -10.46 -13.74
N GLN A 60 -13.80 -11.19 -13.72
CA GLN A 60 -13.26 -11.89 -14.89
C GLN A 60 -14.25 -12.88 -15.54
N ASN A 61 -15.23 -13.37 -14.77
CA ASN A 61 -16.27 -14.29 -15.23
C ASN A 61 -17.59 -13.58 -15.60
N LYS A 62 -17.57 -12.24 -15.78
CA LYS A 62 -18.76 -11.40 -16.00
C LYS A 62 -19.82 -11.51 -14.90
N SER A 63 -19.44 -12.00 -13.73
CA SER A 63 -20.29 -12.04 -12.56
C SER A 63 -20.23 -10.71 -11.83
N ARG A 64 -21.40 -10.22 -11.42
CA ARG A 64 -21.51 -8.96 -10.71
C ARG A 64 -21.02 -9.10 -9.28
N ILE A 65 -20.07 -8.25 -8.89
CA ILE A 65 -19.54 -8.13 -7.54
C ILE A 65 -20.02 -6.83 -6.91
N VAL A 66 -20.54 -6.93 -5.70
CA VAL A 66 -20.96 -5.80 -4.87
C VAL A 66 -20.23 -5.91 -3.54
N LEU A 67 -19.33 -4.96 -3.25
CA LEU A 67 -18.52 -5.01 -2.03
C LEU A 67 -19.40 -5.13 -0.78
N LYS A 68 -20.50 -4.37 -0.72
CA LYS A 68 -21.46 -4.39 0.40
C LYS A 68 -22.04 -5.78 0.69
N ASP A 69 -22.24 -6.61 -0.33
CA ASP A 69 -22.83 -7.94 -0.12
C ASP A 69 -21.80 -8.95 0.38
N ILE A 70 -20.53 -8.80 -0.01
CA ILE A 70 -19.43 -9.65 0.46
C ILE A 70 -19.11 -9.33 1.92
N LEU A 71 -19.08 -8.05 2.30
CA LEU A 71 -18.76 -7.61 3.66
C LEU A 71 -19.72 -8.12 4.73
N LYS A 72 -20.96 -8.49 4.35
CA LYS A 72 -21.96 -9.04 5.29
C LYS A 72 -21.47 -10.31 5.99
N ASN A 73 -20.72 -11.15 5.29
CA ASN A 73 -20.31 -12.46 5.78
C ASN A 73 -18.79 -12.58 5.93
N ASN A 74 -18.03 -11.82 5.14
CA ASN A 74 -16.59 -12.00 4.99
C ASN A 74 -15.84 -10.68 5.26
N GLU A 75 -14.66 -10.79 5.85
CA GLU A 75 -13.66 -9.74 5.78
C GLU A 75 -13.03 -9.75 4.39
N VAL A 76 -12.70 -8.57 3.89
CA VAL A 76 -12.30 -8.40 2.49
C VAL A 76 -10.92 -7.79 2.40
N THR A 77 -10.07 -8.43 1.61
CA THR A 77 -8.78 -7.89 1.20
C THR A 77 -8.93 -7.25 -0.18
N LEU A 78 -8.66 -5.96 -0.30
CA LEU A 78 -8.61 -5.25 -1.57
C LEU A 78 -7.15 -5.06 -1.99
N LEU A 79 -6.77 -5.61 -3.14
CA LEU A 79 -5.42 -5.53 -3.67
C LEU A 79 -5.42 -4.77 -4.99
N PHE A 80 -4.82 -3.58 -5.01
CA PHE A 80 -4.73 -2.71 -6.17
C PHE A 80 -3.42 -2.96 -6.93
N LEU A 81 -3.53 -3.29 -8.22
CA LEU A 81 -2.42 -3.65 -9.11
C LEU A 81 -2.48 -2.91 -10.45
N SER A 82 -1.33 -2.69 -11.08
CA SER A 82 -1.22 -2.19 -12.46
C SER A 82 -0.36 -3.12 -13.31
N ASN A 83 -0.63 -3.16 -14.61
CA ASN A 83 0.17 -3.92 -15.58
C ASN A 83 1.58 -3.35 -15.79
N SER A 84 1.77 -2.06 -15.50
CA SER A 84 3.06 -1.37 -15.64
C SER A 84 4.04 -1.67 -14.48
N CYS A 85 3.57 -2.36 -13.45
CA CYS A 85 4.30 -2.64 -12.22
C CYS A 85 4.88 -4.06 -12.25
N SER A 86 6.21 -4.18 -12.26
CA SER A 86 6.89 -5.49 -12.25
C SER A 86 6.57 -6.32 -11.01
N GLN A 87 6.55 -5.69 -9.84
CA GLN A 87 6.20 -6.33 -8.57
C GLN A 87 4.76 -6.89 -8.57
N CYS A 88 3.85 -6.28 -9.31
CA CYS A 88 2.46 -6.70 -9.41
C CYS A 88 2.34 -8.03 -10.16
N GLN A 89 3.19 -8.27 -11.16
CA GLN A 89 3.27 -9.55 -11.86
C GLN A 89 3.77 -10.66 -10.93
N ASP A 90 4.76 -10.37 -10.08
CA ASP A 90 5.27 -11.34 -9.10
C ASP A 90 4.22 -11.69 -8.03
N VAL A 91 3.43 -10.70 -7.59
CA VAL A 91 2.30 -10.93 -6.68
C VAL A 91 1.22 -11.77 -7.35
N LEU A 92 0.88 -11.50 -8.62
CA LEU A 92 -0.12 -12.28 -9.37
C LEU A 92 0.30 -13.72 -9.58
N LYS A 93 1.55 -13.97 -9.98
CA LYS A 93 2.09 -15.32 -10.20
C LYS A 93 2.01 -16.19 -8.94
N ASN A 94 2.22 -15.59 -7.77
CA ASN A 94 2.20 -16.29 -6.49
C ASN A 94 0.85 -16.16 -5.75
N SER A 95 -0.15 -15.51 -6.36
CA SER A 95 -1.40 -15.16 -5.69
C SER A 95 -2.14 -16.38 -5.15
N ASN A 96 -2.21 -17.47 -5.92
CA ASN A 96 -2.84 -18.70 -5.46
C ASN A 96 -2.20 -19.20 -4.16
N GLU A 97 -0.86 -19.27 -4.07
CA GLU A 97 -0.18 -19.72 -2.85
C GLU A 97 -0.33 -18.73 -1.68
N ILE A 98 -0.32 -17.43 -1.99
CA ILE A 98 -0.39 -16.37 -0.98
C ILE A 98 -1.78 -16.31 -0.32
N PHE A 99 -2.84 -16.47 -1.11
CA PHE A 99 -4.22 -16.30 -0.67
C PHE A 99 -4.92 -17.62 -0.30
N ASN A 100 -4.37 -18.79 -0.64
CA ASN A 100 -5.01 -20.07 -0.29
C ASN A 100 -5.12 -20.26 1.23
N ASP A 101 -4.12 -19.79 1.96
CA ASP A 101 -4.04 -19.90 3.43
C ASP A 101 -4.89 -18.84 4.15
N SER A 102 -5.43 -17.84 3.42
CA SER A 102 -6.21 -16.77 4.04
C SER A 102 -7.69 -17.15 4.19
N THR A 103 -8.29 -16.66 5.27
CA THR A 103 -9.73 -16.79 5.53
C THR A 103 -10.54 -15.67 4.88
N ARG A 104 -9.88 -14.58 4.45
CA ARG A 104 -10.50 -13.37 3.87
C ARG A 104 -10.86 -13.57 2.41
N TYR A 105 -11.95 -12.93 1.99
CA TYR A 105 -12.28 -12.84 0.57
C TYR A 105 -11.38 -11.81 -0.10
N THR A 106 -10.68 -12.17 -1.18
CA THR A 106 -9.73 -11.28 -1.84
C THR A 106 -10.31 -10.73 -3.14
N ILE A 107 -10.30 -9.40 -3.28
CA ILE A 107 -10.64 -8.71 -4.52
C ILE A 107 -9.39 -8.04 -5.05
N ILE A 108 -8.90 -8.52 -6.19
CA ILE A 108 -7.80 -7.93 -6.93
C ILE A 108 -8.37 -6.92 -7.92
N ILE A 109 -7.91 -5.69 -7.85
CA ILE A 109 -8.40 -4.55 -8.60
C ILE A 109 -7.30 -4.10 -9.54
N MET A 110 -7.51 -4.32 -10.84
CA MET A 110 -6.58 -3.92 -11.89
C MET A 110 -6.92 -2.52 -12.40
N GLN A 111 -5.88 -1.69 -12.55
CA GLN A 111 -6.01 -0.37 -13.17
C GLN A 111 -6.25 -0.47 -14.68
N ASP A 112 -5.61 -1.47 -15.29
CA ASP A 112 -5.56 -1.66 -16.74
C ASP A 112 -6.28 -2.96 -17.15
N GLN A 113 -6.14 -3.35 -18.41
CA GLN A 113 -6.79 -4.54 -18.96
C GLN A 113 -6.33 -5.86 -18.31
N LEU A 114 -7.21 -6.85 -18.32
CA LEU A 114 -6.85 -8.24 -18.01
C LEU A 114 -6.11 -8.87 -19.18
N LYS A 115 -5.09 -9.65 -18.84
CA LYS A 115 -4.42 -10.57 -19.75
C LYS A 115 -4.86 -11.98 -19.38
N GLU A 116 -4.90 -12.87 -20.37
CA GLU A 116 -5.37 -14.25 -20.21
C GLU A 116 -4.56 -15.06 -19.18
N ASP A 117 -3.29 -14.72 -18.97
CA ASP A 117 -2.41 -15.34 -17.97
C ASP A 117 -2.68 -14.89 -16.53
N MET A 118 -3.54 -13.88 -16.33
CA MET A 118 -3.89 -13.36 -15.01
C MET A 118 -5.19 -13.93 -14.45
N PHE A 119 -5.88 -14.81 -15.18
CA PHE A 119 -7.12 -15.42 -14.72
C PHE A 119 -6.83 -16.41 -13.58
N LEU A 120 -7.35 -16.09 -12.39
CA LEU A 120 -7.23 -16.93 -11.21
C LEU A 120 -8.48 -17.80 -11.09
N ASN A 121 -8.27 -19.10 -10.93
CA ASN A 121 -9.32 -20.09 -10.74
C ASN A 121 -9.45 -20.43 -9.24
N ASN A 122 -9.85 -19.45 -8.44
CA ASN A 122 -10.07 -19.61 -7.00
C ASN A 122 -11.35 -18.87 -6.59
N GLU A 123 -12.29 -19.57 -5.97
CA GLU A 123 -13.60 -19.01 -5.59
C GLU A 123 -13.51 -17.88 -4.56
N LYS A 124 -12.43 -17.86 -3.75
CA LYS A 124 -12.15 -16.81 -2.77
C LYS A 124 -11.48 -15.56 -3.35
N ILE A 125 -11.08 -15.62 -4.63
CA ILE A 125 -10.35 -14.54 -5.29
C ILE A 125 -11.16 -14.05 -6.48
N SER A 126 -11.55 -12.79 -6.44
CA SER A 126 -12.17 -12.13 -7.58
C SER A 126 -11.23 -11.10 -8.18
N LEU A 127 -11.16 -11.08 -9.50
CA LEU A 127 -10.33 -10.16 -10.26
C LEU A 127 -11.24 -9.22 -11.04
N ILE A 128 -11.09 -7.92 -10.82
CA ILE A 128 -11.90 -6.88 -11.46
C ILE A 128 -11.00 -5.86 -12.17
N VAL A 129 -11.48 -5.29 -13.27
CA VAL A 129 -10.86 -4.11 -13.90
C VAL A 129 -11.71 -2.90 -13.56
N ALA A 130 -11.16 -1.99 -12.78
CA ALA A 130 -11.90 -0.83 -12.32
C ALA A 130 -10.95 0.36 -12.06
N PRO A 131 -10.47 1.05 -13.11
CA PRO A 131 -9.58 2.20 -12.98
C PRO A 131 -10.16 3.31 -12.10
N ASP A 132 -11.47 3.49 -12.08
CA ASP A 132 -12.12 4.51 -11.25
C ASP A 132 -11.98 4.25 -9.74
N LEU A 133 -11.81 2.98 -9.33
CA LEU A 133 -11.59 2.64 -7.92
C LEU A 133 -10.24 3.14 -7.42
N PHE A 134 -9.23 3.26 -8.28
CA PHE A 134 -7.95 3.86 -7.89
C PHE A 134 -8.12 5.31 -7.46
N LYS A 135 -8.99 6.06 -8.15
CA LYS A 135 -9.32 7.44 -7.77
C LYS A 135 -10.14 7.49 -6.49
N ASN A 136 -11.15 6.64 -6.36
CA ASN A 136 -12.03 6.62 -5.20
C ASN A 136 -11.28 6.22 -3.91
N TYR A 137 -10.36 5.25 -4.01
CA TYR A 137 -9.49 4.83 -2.93
C TYR A 137 -8.21 5.66 -2.82
N LYS A 138 -8.06 6.66 -3.71
CA LYS A 138 -6.90 7.55 -3.82
C LYS A 138 -5.55 6.80 -3.85
N VAL A 139 -5.54 5.65 -4.50
CA VAL A 139 -4.35 4.82 -4.70
C VAL A 139 -3.52 5.41 -5.82
N THR A 140 -2.31 5.86 -5.50
CA THR A 140 -1.37 6.46 -6.45
C THR A 140 -0.20 5.55 -6.81
N LYS A 141 0.01 4.49 -6.02
CA LYS A 141 1.09 3.51 -6.21
C LYS A 141 0.55 2.09 -6.14
N THR A 142 1.20 1.18 -6.84
CA THR A 142 0.88 -0.26 -6.87
C THR A 142 2.15 -1.08 -6.68
N PRO A 143 2.12 -2.26 -6.03
CA PRO A 143 0.93 -2.91 -5.48
C PRO A 143 0.51 -2.33 -4.12
N TYR A 144 -0.80 -2.21 -3.89
CA TYR A 144 -1.35 -1.60 -2.66
C TYR A 144 -2.45 -2.45 -2.04
N LEU A 145 -2.42 -2.60 -0.72
CA LEU A 145 -3.31 -3.47 0.05
C LEU A 145 -4.22 -2.66 0.97
N TYR A 146 -5.49 -3.05 1.04
CA TYR A 146 -6.41 -2.66 2.11
C TYR A 146 -7.05 -3.90 2.73
N PHE A 147 -7.17 -3.90 4.05
CA PHE A 147 -8.02 -4.82 4.79
C PHE A 147 -9.26 -4.10 5.25
N VAL A 148 -10.41 -4.63 4.87
CA VAL A 148 -11.73 -4.10 5.19
C VAL A 148 -12.47 -5.11 6.05
N ASP A 149 -12.94 -4.68 7.21
CA ASP A 149 -13.71 -5.51 8.14
C ASP A 149 -15.16 -5.72 7.66
N LYS A 150 -15.92 -6.56 8.36
CA LYS A 150 -17.33 -6.82 8.03
C LYS A 150 -18.25 -5.59 8.15
N ASN A 151 -17.83 -4.57 8.90
CA ASN A 151 -18.56 -3.31 9.04
C ASN A 151 -18.26 -2.35 7.88
N GLY A 152 -17.31 -2.68 7.01
CA GLY A 152 -16.87 -1.84 5.90
C GLY A 152 -15.85 -0.78 6.31
N LEU A 153 -15.18 -0.94 7.45
CA LEU A 153 -14.11 -0.08 7.92
C LEU A 153 -12.75 -0.60 7.48
N VAL A 154 -11.83 0.31 7.16
CA VAL A 154 -10.45 -0.03 6.81
C VAL A 154 -9.66 -0.32 8.08
N ASN A 155 -9.38 -1.58 8.35
CA ASN A 155 -8.55 -1.99 9.49
C ASN A 155 -7.08 -1.73 9.25
N PHE A 156 -6.61 -1.85 8.01
CA PHE A 156 -5.20 -1.71 7.67
C PHE A 156 -5.03 -1.36 6.21
N SER A 157 -3.99 -0.61 5.89
CA SER A 157 -3.61 -0.27 4.52
C SER A 157 -2.09 -0.14 4.40
N THR A 158 -1.53 -0.66 3.30
CA THR A 158 -0.08 -0.56 3.05
C THR A 158 0.27 -0.75 1.59
N GLU A 159 1.38 -0.13 1.19
CA GLU A 159 2.10 -0.49 -0.03
C GLU A 159 2.76 -1.86 0.15
N ILE A 160 2.77 -2.69 -0.89
CA ILE A 160 3.43 -4.00 -0.88
C ILE A 160 4.73 -3.88 -1.66
N SER A 161 5.86 -4.17 -1.01
CA SER A 161 7.15 -4.16 -1.69
C SER A 161 7.56 -5.54 -2.28
N ASN A 162 6.99 -6.64 -1.78
CA ASN A 162 7.34 -8.00 -2.20
C ASN A 162 6.19 -9.00 -1.89
N PRO A 163 5.94 -10.03 -2.73
CA PRO A 163 4.98 -11.11 -2.43
C PRO A 163 5.18 -11.80 -1.06
N LYS A 164 6.42 -11.99 -0.59
CA LYS A 164 6.68 -12.55 0.76
C LYS A 164 6.16 -11.65 1.88
N HIS A 165 6.23 -10.32 1.68
CA HIS A 165 5.69 -9.34 2.61
C HIS A 165 4.16 -9.44 2.68
N LEU A 166 3.51 -9.61 1.52
CA LEU A 166 2.06 -9.82 1.44
C LEU A 166 1.61 -11.07 2.20
N LYS A 167 2.25 -12.22 1.99
CA LYS A 167 1.91 -13.46 2.72
C LYS A 167 2.02 -13.28 4.24
N LYS A 168 3.08 -12.61 4.70
CA LYS A 168 3.26 -12.32 6.13
C LYS A 168 2.15 -11.42 6.68
N LEU A 169 1.73 -10.39 5.94
CA LEU A 169 0.67 -9.48 6.37
C LEU A 169 -0.69 -10.20 6.48
N LEU A 170 -1.02 -11.06 5.51
CA LEU A 170 -2.27 -11.84 5.55
C LEU A 170 -2.31 -12.77 6.76
N LEU A 171 -1.21 -13.46 7.07
CA LEU A 171 -1.13 -14.36 8.23
C LEU A 171 -1.21 -13.62 9.58
N LEU A 172 -0.69 -12.39 9.66
CA LEU A 172 -0.71 -11.61 10.90
C LEU A 172 -2.11 -11.06 11.20
N GLU A 173 -2.84 -10.61 10.19
CA GLU A 173 -4.20 -10.09 10.35
C GLU A 173 -5.25 -11.20 10.48
N ASP A 174 -4.99 -12.40 9.95
CA ASP A 174 -5.87 -13.56 10.17
C ASP A 174 -5.67 -14.18 11.58
N ALA A 175 -4.59 -13.82 12.28
CA ALA A 175 -4.29 -14.27 13.64
C ALA A 175 -4.74 -13.29 14.75
N SER A 176 -5.17 -12.08 14.39
CA SER A 176 -5.64 -11.02 15.29
C SER A 176 -7.16 -11.01 15.43
#